data_AF-A0A920TWJ4-F1
#
_entry.id   AF-A0A920TWJ4-F1
#
_cell.length_a   1.000
_cell.length_b   1.000
_cell.length_c   1.000
_cell.angle_alpha   90.00
_cell.angle_beta   90.00
_cell.angle_gamma   90.00
#
_symmetry.space_group_name_H-M   'P 1'
#
loop_
_entity.id
_entity.type
_entity.pdbx_description
1 polymer ?
#
loop_
_entity_poly.entity_id
_entity_poly.type
_entity_poly.pdbx_seq_one_letter_code
_entity_poly.pdbx_strand_id
1 'polypeptide(L)'
;MGPLTTDIAPGYDHITSGIGAAMIGWYGTAMLCYVTPKEHLGLPNRQDVKEGVITYKIAAHAADLAKGHPGARVRDDALSKARFEFRWEDQFNLSLDPEKALDFHDETLPKDSAKVAHFCSMCGPHFCSMKITQGC
;
A
#
# COMPACT_ATOMS: atom_id res chain seq x y z
N MET A 1 -3.12 -5.93 -20.77
CA MET A 1 -3.37 -6.54 -19.44
C MET A 1 -2.00 -6.71 -18.80
N GLY A 2 -1.77 -6.20 -17.60
CA GLY A 2 -0.41 -5.84 -17.18
C GLY A 2 0.14 -4.63 -17.96
N PRO A 3 1.44 -4.58 -18.30
CA PRO A 3 2.20 -5.75 -18.72
C PRO A 3 2.92 -6.46 -17.56
N LEU A 4 2.93 -7.80 -17.61
CA LEU A 4 3.87 -8.59 -16.82
C LEU A 4 5.28 -8.23 -17.26
N THR A 5 6.12 -7.87 -16.32
CA THR A 5 7.51 -7.47 -16.60
C THR A 5 8.48 -8.66 -16.64
N THR A 6 8.03 -9.82 -16.18
CA THR A 6 8.79 -11.07 -16.15
C THR A 6 7.85 -12.26 -16.00
N ASP A 7 8.24 -13.42 -16.53
CA ASP A 7 7.43 -14.64 -16.57
C ASP A 7 7.84 -15.67 -15.51
N ILE A 8 8.87 -15.38 -14.69
CA ILE A 8 9.49 -16.37 -13.78
C ILE A 8 8.81 -16.49 -12.41
N ALA A 9 7.68 -15.81 -12.19
CA ALA A 9 7.05 -15.71 -10.87
C ALA A 9 5.53 -16.00 -10.87
N PRO A 10 5.07 -17.15 -11.42
CA PRO A 10 3.67 -17.54 -11.32
C PRO A 10 3.28 -17.67 -9.83
N GLY A 11 2.09 -17.20 -9.47
CA GLY A 11 1.68 -16.99 -8.07
C GLY A 11 1.88 -15.55 -7.59
N TYR A 12 2.72 -14.77 -8.28
CA TYR A 12 3.04 -13.38 -7.96
C TYR A 12 2.81 -12.44 -9.16
N ASP A 13 2.00 -12.86 -10.13
CA ASP A 13 1.81 -12.11 -11.37
C ASP A 13 1.10 -10.77 -11.17
N HIS A 14 0.31 -10.63 -10.10
CA HIS A 14 -0.21 -9.32 -9.65
C HIS A 14 0.94 -8.33 -9.36
N ILE A 15 2.07 -8.79 -8.82
CA ILE A 15 3.27 -7.96 -8.55
C ILE A 15 4.04 -7.70 -9.84
N THR A 16 4.36 -8.76 -10.61
CA THR A 16 5.14 -8.63 -11.86
C THR A 16 4.45 -7.67 -12.84
N SER A 17 3.12 -7.78 -12.93
CA SER A 17 2.30 -6.91 -13.75
C SER A 17 2.00 -5.56 -13.12
N GLY A 18 1.91 -5.46 -11.79
CA GLY A 18 1.74 -4.19 -11.08
C GLY A 18 2.87 -3.19 -11.37
N ILE A 19 4.11 -3.68 -11.51
CA ILE A 19 5.27 -2.87 -11.93
C ILE A 19 5.03 -2.27 -13.33
N GLY A 20 4.73 -3.12 -14.30
CA GLY A 20 4.50 -2.68 -15.68
C GLY A 20 3.26 -1.79 -15.79
N ALA A 21 2.21 -2.09 -15.03
CA ALA A 21 0.97 -1.32 -14.97
C ALA A 21 1.21 0.10 -14.45
N ALA A 22 2.03 0.27 -13.40
CA ALA A 22 2.41 1.60 -12.90
C ALA A 22 3.22 2.39 -13.95
N MET A 23 4.18 1.74 -14.62
CA MET A 23 4.99 2.38 -15.66
C MET A 23 4.16 2.82 -16.87
N ILE A 24 3.35 1.91 -17.43
CA ILE A 24 2.55 2.23 -18.62
C ILE A 24 1.37 3.15 -18.28
N GLY A 25 0.87 3.10 -17.04
CA GLY A 25 -0.08 4.06 -16.50
C GLY A 25 0.52 5.46 -16.43
N TRP A 26 1.75 5.59 -15.93
CA TRP A 26 2.49 6.85 -15.92
C TRP A 26 2.66 7.41 -17.34
N TYR A 27 2.96 6.54 -18.32
CA TYR A 27 3.08 6.91 -19.73
C TYR A 27 1.75 7.18 -20.46
N GLY A 28 0.62 7.16 -19.74
CA GLY A 28 -0.67 7.65 -20.25
C GLY A 28 -1.72 6.58 -20.54
N THR A 29 -1.51 5.33 -20.13
CA THR A 29 -2.59 4.33 -20.20
C THR A 29 -3.78 4.74 -19.33
N ALA A 30 -4.97 4.82 -19.94
CA ALA A 30 -6.17 5.32 -19.28
C ALA A 30 -6.86 4.29 -18.36
N MET A 31 -6.67 2.99 -18.62
CA MET A 31 -7.30 1.92 -17.86
C MET A 31 -6.38 0.72 -17.73
N LEU A 32 -6.23 0.22 -16.51
CA LEU A 32 -5.39 -0.93 -16.18
C LEU A 32 -6.28 -2.13 -15.82
N CYS A 33 -6.28 -3.17 -16.65
CA CYS A 33 -6.92 -4.44 -16.29
C CYS A 33 -6.03 -5.17 -15.28
N TYR A 34 -6.59 -5.46 -14.11
CA TYR A 34 -5.90 -6.17 -13.04
C TYR A 34 -5.50 -7.60 -13.42
N VAL A 35 -4.48 -8.09 -12.73
CA VAL A 35 -3.99 -9.47 -12.79
C VAL A 35 -3.99 -9.99 -11.36
N THR A 36 -4.49 -11.21 -11.16
CA THR A 36 -4.60 -11.81 -9.82
C THR A 36 -3.33 -12.61 -9.49
N PRO A 37 -3.10 -12.96 -8.20
CA PRO A 37 -2.02 -13.89 -7.85
C PRO A 37 -2.08 -15.22 -8.60
N LYS A 38 -3.29 -15.70 -8.94
CA LYS A 38 -3.51 -16.98 -9.62
C LYS A 38 -3.50 -16.91 -11.14
N GLU A 39 -3.12 -15.79 -11.73
CA GLU A 39 -2.91 -15.74 -13.18
C GLU A 39 -1.97 -16.87 -13.59
N HIS A 40 -2.28 -17.52 -14.73
CA HIS A 40 -1.59 -18.72 -15.23
C HIS A 40 -1.67 -19.98 -14.35
N LEU A 41 -2.39 -19.96 -13.22
CA LEU A 41 -2.46 -21.10 -12.28
C LEU A 41 -3.89 -21.62 -12.06
N GLY A 42 -4.91 -20.77 -12.13
CA GLY A 42 -6.29 -21.21 -11.97
C GLY A 42 -7.28 -20.07 -11.71
N LEU A 43 -8.53 -20.43 -11.41
CA LEU A 43 -9.56 -19.44 -11.12
C LEU A 43 -9.30 -18.74 -9.77
N PRO A 44 -9.38 -17.39 -9.73
CA PRO A 44 -9.18 -16.64 -8.50
C PRO A 44 -10.36 -16.84 -7.53
N ASN A 45 -10.05 -16.92 -6.24
CA ASN A 45 -11.03 -16.85 -5.16
C ASN A 45 -11.24 -15.38 -4.72
N ARG A 46 -12.09 -15.16 -3.71
CA ARG A 46 -12.39 -13.83 -3.18
C ARG A 46 -11.14 -13.06 -2.73
N GLN A 47 -10.18 -13.74 -2.09
CA GLN A 47 -8.97 -13.13 -1.59
C GLN A 47 -8.04 -12.73 -2.74
N ASP A 48 -7.88 -13.60 -3.74
CA ASP A 48 -7.08 -13.33 -4.95
C ASP A 48 -7.62 -12.11 -5.70
N VAL A 49 -8.95 -11.95 -5.74
CA VAL A 49 -9.60 -10.76 -6.33
C VAL A 49 -9.30 -9.50 -5.50
N LYS A 50 -9.44 -9.54 -4.16
CA LYS A 50 -9.10 -8.40 -3.30
C LYS A 50 -7.64 -7.97 -3.51
N GLU A 51 -6.72 -8.93 -3.52
CA GLU A 51 -5.28 -8.67 -3.70
C GLU A 51 -4.96 -8.06 -5.06
N GLY A 52 -5.52 -8.60 -6.15
CA GLY A 52 -5.37 -8.00 -7.49
C GLY A 52 -5.91 -6.57 -7.54
N VAL A 53 -7.09 -6.31 -6.97
CA VAL A 53 -7.70 -4.97 -6.97
C VAL A 53 -6.86 -3.98 -6.18
N ILE A 54 -6.42 -4.33 -4.96
CA ILE A 54 -5.57 -3.46 -4.15
C ILE A 54 -4.24 -3.17 -4.86
N THR A 55 -3.61 -4.19 -5.44
CA THR A 55 -2.36 -4.05 -6.20
C THR A 55 -2.50 -3.06 -7.35
N TYR A 56 -3.58 -3.17 -8.12
CA TYR A 56 -3.81 -2.28 -9.25
C TYR A 56 -4.27 -0.88 -8.85
N LYS A 57 -4.94 -0.71 -7.70
CA LYS A 57 -5.19 0.62 -7.12
C LYS A 57 -3.88 1.31 -6.71
N ILE A 58 -2.91 0.55 -6.18
CA ILE A 58 -1.57 1.07 -5.88
C ILE A 58 -0.88 1.48 -7.18
N ALA A 59 -0.86 0.63 -8.21
CA ALA A 59 -0.24 0.93 -9.49
C ALA A 59 -0.85 2.16 -10.18
N ALA A 60 -2.19 2.25 -10.19
CA ALA A 60 -2.90 3.41 -10.75
C ALA A 60 -2.58 4.70 -9.98
N HIS A 61 -2.62 4.66 -8.65
CA HIS A 61 -2.29 5.82 -7.81
C HIS A 61 -0.83 6.26 -7.99
N ALA A 62 0.10 5.31 -8.06
CA ALA A 62 1.51 5.60 -8.34
C ALA A 62 1.69 6.26 -9.73
N ALA A 63 0.96 5.81 -10.74
CA ALA A 63 0.93 6.44 -12.04
C ALA A 63 0.37 7.87 -11.98
N ASP A 64 -0.70 8.12 -11.23
CA ASP A 64 -1.28 9.46 -11.07
C ASP A 64 -0.34 10.42 -10.33
N LEU A 65 0.38 9.94 -9.32
CA LEU A 65 1.45 10.70 -8.66
C LEU A 65 2.57 11.07 -9.66
N ALA A 66 3.04 10.11 -10.45
CA ALA A 66 4.10 10.32 -11.43
C ALA A 66 3.69 11.25 -12.58
N LYS A 67 2.39 11.26 -12.94
CA LYS A 67 1.78 12.22 -13.89
C LYS A 67 1.59 13.61 -13.30
N GLY A 68 1.72 13.78 -11.98
CA GLY A 68 1.38 15.02 -11.29
C GLY A 68 -0.12 15.33 -11.33
N HIS A 69 -0.98 14.30 -11.32
CA HIS A 69 -2.43 14.50 -11.38
C HIS A 69 -2.90 15.36 -10.19
N PRO A 70 -3.73 16.40 -10.43
CA PRO A 70 -4.27 17.23 -9.36
C PRO A 70 -4.93 16.39 -8.27
N GLY A 71 -4.56 16.64 -7.00
CA GLY A 71 -5.12 15.95 -5.85
C GLY A 71 -4.50 14.59 -5.51
N ALA A 72 -3.70 13.98 -6.38
CA ALA A 72 -3.11 12.66 -6.11
C ALA A 72 -2.27 12.66 -4.81
N ARG A 73 -1.45 13.69 -4.61
CA ARG A 73 -0.60 13.82 -3.40
C ARG A 73 -1.36 14.06 -2.10
N VAL A 74 -2.59 14.55 -2.15
CA VAL A 74 -3.33 14.95 -0.93
C VAL A 74 -3.49 13.76 0.02
N ARG A 75 -3.75 12.57 -0.52
CA ARG A 75 -3.86 11.34 0.26
C ARG A 75 -2.52 10.93 0.86
N ASP A 76 -1.45 10.95 0.07
CA ASP A 76 -0.09 10.62 0.52
C ASP A 76 0.37 11.55 1.64
N ASP A 77 0.15 12.85 1.48
CA ASP A 77 0.53 13.87 2.45
C ASP A 77 -0.27 13.71 3.76
N ALA A 78 -1.58 13.46 3.66
CA ALA A 78 -2.44 13.23 4.83
C ALA A 78 -2.03 11.97 5.61
N LEU A 79 -1.77 10.86 4.90
CA LEU A 79 -1.33 9.61 5.51
C LEU A 79 0.07 9.74 6.12
N SER A 80 0.99 10.41 5.42
CA SER A 80 2.35 10.68 5.90
C SER A 80 2.34 11.55 7.15
N LYS A 81 1.47 12.56 7.20
CA LYS A 81 1.27 13.39 8.38
C LYS A 81 0.70 12.58 9.55
N ALA A 82 -0.32 11.75 9.32
CA ALA A 82 -0.87 10.86 10.36
C ALA A 82 0.19 9.91 10.91
N ARG A 83 1.05 9.36 10.04
CA ARG A 83 2.18 8.51 10.41
C ARG A 83 3.19 9.24 11.29
N PHE A 84 3.59 10.46 10.89
CA PHE A 84 4.55 11.26 11.65
C PHE A 84 4.00 11.69 13.02
N GLU A 85 2.71 11.99 13.10
CA GLU A 85 2.01 12.40 14.33
C GLU A 85 1.55 11.21 15.19
N PHE A 86 1.85 9.97 14.78
CA PHE A 86 1.41 8.74 15.45
C PHE A 86 -0.12 8.63 15.64
N ARG A 87 -0.89 9.23 14.72
CA ARG A 87 -2.34 9.09 14.64
C ARG A 87 -2.68 7.78 13.92
N TRP A 88 -2.51 6.66 14.63
CA TRP A 88 -2.61 5.31 14.09
C TRP A 88 -3.95 5.03 13.39
N GLU A 89 -5.07 5.35 14.04
CA GLU A 89 -6.41 5.17 13.47
C GLU A 89 -6.58 5.95 12.16
N ASP A 90 -6.13 7.20 12.12
CA ASP A 90 -6.18 8.02 10.90
C ASP A 90 -5.29 7.42 9.81
N GLN A 91 -4.11 6.91 10.16
CA GLN A 91 -3.21 6.24 9.22
C GLN A 91 -3.86 4.99 8.61
N PHE A 92 -4.54 4.16 9.40
CA PHE A 92 -5.22 2.97 8.91
C PHE A 92 -6.38 3.36 7.98
N ASN A 93 -7.23 4.29 8.41
CA ASN A 93 -8.40 4.74 7.66
C ASN A 93 -8.03 5.42 6.33
N LEU A 94 -6.87 6.08 6.26
CA LEU A 94 -6.37 6.69 5.03
C LEU A 94 -5.72 5.68 4.07
N SER A 95 -5.39 4.47 4.52
CA SER A 95 -4.75 3.43 3.69
C SER A 95 -5.71 2.81 2.66
N LEU A 96 -5.17 2.08 1.68
CA LEU A 96 -5.97 1.43 0.64
C LEU A 96 -6.72 0.18 1.13
N ASP A 97 -6.26 -0.43 2.22
CA ASP A 97 -6.86 -1.59 2.88
C ASP A 97 -6.76 -1.42 4.41
N PRO A 98 -7.67 -0.64 5.03
CA PRO A 98 -7.60 -0.30 6.45
C PRO A 98 -7.60 -1.51 7.38
N GLU A 99 -8.40 -2.53 7.05
CA GLU A 99 -8.47 -3.79 7.80
C GLU A 99 -7.10 -4.46 7.89
N LYS A 100 -6.43 -4.64 6.74
CA LYS A 100 -5.09 -5.25 6.69
C LYS A 100 -4.04 -4.42 7.42
N ALA A 101 -4.14 -3.09 7.35
CA ALA A 101 -3.21 -2.20 8.04
C ALA A 101 -3.35 -2.28 9.56
N LEU A 102 -4.59 -2.37 10.06
CA LEU A 102 -4.90 -2.55 11.46
C LEU A 102 -4.44 -3.94 11.95
N ASP A 103 -4.82 -4.99 11.22
CA ASP A 103 -4.49 -6.38 11.57
C ASP A 103 -2.97 -6.56 11.74
N PHE A 104 -2.17 -6.06 10.79
CA PHE A 104 -0.71 -6.17 10.84
C PHE A 104 -0.07 -5.38 12.00
N HIS A 105 -0.67 -4.25 12.38
CA HIS A 105 -0.22 -3.54 13.58
C HIS A 105 -0.52 -4.36 14.85
N ASP A 106 -1.73 -4.91 14.92
CA ASP A 106 -2.26 -5.59 16.11
C ASP A 106 -1.70 -6.99 16.33
N GLU A 107 -1.13 -7.62 15.29
CA GLU A 107 -0.34 -8.85 15.41
C GLU A 107 0.77 -8.74 16.48
N THR A 108 1.33 -7.55 16.65
CA THR A 108 2.43 -7.31 17.62
C THR A 108 2.06 -6.36 18.75
N LEU A 109 1.13 -5.43 18.51
CA LEU A 109 0.73 -4.39 19.47
C LEU A 109 -0.79 -4.29 19.60
N PRO A 110 -1.48 -5.33 20.10
CA PRO A 110 -2.95 -5.42 20.07
C PRO A 110 -3.67 -4.49 21.06
N LYS A 111 -2.96 -3.89 22.02
CA LYS A 111 -3.58 -3.05 23.05
C LYS A 111 -4.00 -1.71 22.46
N ASP A 112 -5.17 -1.20 22.84
CA ASP A 112 -5.64 0.14 22.43
C ASP A 112 -4.63 1.24 22.78
N SER A 113 -3.87 1.09 23.87
CA SER A 113 -2.81 2.03 24.24
C SER A 113 -1.67 2.10 23.23
N ALA A 114 -1.50 1.10 22.37
CA ALA A 114 -0.52 1.14 21.28
C ALA A 114 -0.98 2.03 20.11
N LYS A 115 -2.29 2.27 19.95
CA LYS A 115 -2.85 3.17 18.93
C LYS A 115 -2.61 4.65 19.20
N VAL A 116 -2.06 4.97 20.38
CA VAL A 116 -1.57 6.30 20.76
C VAL A 116 -0.07 6.31 21.06
N ALA A 117 0.63 5.20 20.79
CA ALA A 117 2.05 5.09 21.06
C ALA A 117 2.89 5.84 20.00
N HIS A 118 3.87 6.61 20.47
CA HIS A 118 4.85 7.29 19.63
C HIS A 118 5.97 6.37 19.13
N PHE A 119 5.64 5.12 18.80
CA PHE A 119 6.54 4.13 18.21
C PHE A 119 5.73 2.95 17.67
N CYS A 120 6.36 2.15 16.80
CA CYS A 120 5.85 0.85 16.38
C CYS A 120 6.78 -0.28 16.85
N SER A 121 6.34 -1.53 16.69
CA SER A 121 7.12 -2.71 17.07
C SER A 121 8.45 -2.84 16.31
N MET A 122 8.57 -2.27 15.11
CA MET A 122 9.80 -2.31 14.30
C MET A 122 11.00 -1.63 14.98
N CYS A 123 10.78 -0.50 15.67
CA CYS A 123 11.88 0.28 16.28
C CYS A 123 11.77 0.38 17.81
N GLY A 124 10.60 0.11 18.37
CA GLY A 124 10.35 0.26 19.80
C GLY A 124 10.46 1.71 20.31
N PRO A 125 10.30 1.91 21.63
CA PRO A 125 10.15 3.25 22.22
C PRO A 125 11.40 4.13 22.19
N HIS A 126 12.58 3.53 22.00
CA HIS A 126 13.88 4.21 22.11
C HIS A 126 14.56 4.49 20.76
N PHE A 127 14.20 3.78 19.70
CA PHE A 127 14.87 3.88 18.39
C PHE A 127 13.94 4.35 17.27
N CYS A 128 12.72 4.80 17.60
CA CYS A 128 11.80 5.34 16.59
C CYS A 128 12.33 6.68 16.06
N SER A 129 12.73 6.70 14.78
CA SER A 129 13.29 7.88 14.11
C SER A 129 12.34 9.09 14.15
N MET A 130 11.04 8.87 13.89
CA MET A 130 10.04 9.95 13.92
C MET A 130 9.90 10.58 15.31
N LYS A 131 9.93 9.77 16.37
CA LYS A 131 9.90 10.24 17.76
C LYS A 131 11.16 11.04 18.12
N ILE A 132 12.33 10.56 17.68
CA ILE A 132 13.60 11.26 17.91
C ILE A 132 13.57 12.64 17.23
N THR A 133 13.07 12.72 16.00
CA THR A 133 12.93 13.99 15.27
C THR A 133 11.96 14.97 15.95
N GLN A 134 10.87 14.50 16.58
CA GLN A 134 9.95 15.37 17.34
C GLN A 134 10.57 15.99 18.60
N GLY A 135 11.63 15.37 19.14
CA GLY A 135 12.32 15.83 20.35
C GLY A 135 13.48 16.79 20.12
N CYS A 136 13.86 17.05 18.87
CA CYS A 136 14.84 18.09 18.47
C CYS A 136 14.13 19.41 18.17
#